data_AF-A0A3C0HKR4-F1
#
_entry.id   AF-A0A3C0HKR4-F1
#
_cell.length_a   1.000
_cell.length_b   1.000
_cell.length_c   1.000
_cell.angle_alpha   90.00
_cell.angle_beta   90.00
_cell.angle_gamma   90.00
#
_symmetry.space_group_name_H-M   'P 1'
#
loop_
_entity.id
_entity.type
_entity.pdbx_description
1 polymer ?
#
loop_
_entity_poly.entity_id
_entity_poly.type
_entity_poly.pdbx_seq_one_letter_code
_entity_poly.pdbx_strand_id
1 'polypeptide(L)'
;MTLAEYLDATEYAARSLLDSIWHEQAEIEALSARAATMERQVQAEYATAQAIIDDSETPDDVMLGVGRSIENYFGADRKRYDQQQVLDGLRSARQARALALGTLAGNLLQLAKQGLSTALGEESNWPDGRAVGSQTLKTVIHGARNQTIHWEEGQCRPATVKVFQGLARDYGAPFTDYNTANLAMPVITLLGWRTYDDYVADMRRFS
;
A
#
# COMPACT_ATOMS: atom_id res chain seq x y z
N MET A 1 17.45 24.15 18.37
CA MET A 1 16.76 24.24 17.07
C MET A 1 15.28 24.16 17.34
N THR A 2 14.51 25.13 16.87
CA THR A 2 13.04 25.14 16.98
C THR A 2 12.43 24.19 15.95
N LEU A 3 11.15 23.85 16.11
CA LEU A 3 10.46 23.01 15.13
C LEU A 3 10.33 23.72 13.78
N ALA A 4 10.12 25.04 13.77
CA ALA A 4 10.08 25.84 12.55
C ALA A 4 11.41 25.77 11.79
N GLU A 5 12.53 26.00 12.47
CA GLU A 5 13.87 25.89 11.87
C GLU A 5 14.14 24.50 11.28
N TYR A 6 13.71 23.44 11.97
CA TYR A 6 13.84 22.07 11.47
C TYR A 6 13.01 21.83 10.21
N LEU A 7 11.75 22.30 10.19
CA LEU A 7 10.85 22.13 9.05
C LEU A 7 11.39 22.85 7.82
N ASP A 8 11.90 24.07 7.98
CA ASP A 8 12.55 24.83 6.90
C ASP A 8 13.81 24.11 6.39
N ALA A 9 14.65 23.61 7.30
CA ALA A 9 15.87 22.88 6.93
C ALA A 9 15.60 21.54 6.22
N THR A 10 14.44 20.93 6.46
CA THR A 10 14.07 19.61 5.91
C THR A 10 13.03 19.68 4.79
N GLU A 11 12.61 20.88 4.39
CA GLU A 11 11.57 21.10 3.39
C GLU A 11 11.81 20.32 2.10
N TYR A 12 13.01 20.45 1.52
CA TYR A 12 13.36 19.78 0.28
C TYR A 12 13.22 18.25 0.38
N ALA A 13 13.68 17.67 1.48
CA ALA A 13 13.60 16.22 1.71
C ALA A 13 12.14 15.78 1.88
N ALA A 14 11.35 16.50 2.67
CA ALA A 14 9.94 16.20 2.89
C ALA A 14 9.11 16.31 1.60
N ARG A 15 9.32 17.37 0.79
CA ARG A 15 8.69 17.53 -0.52
C ARG A 15 9.04 16.38 -1.46
N SER A 16 10.32 16.07 -1.59
CA SER A 16 10.79 14.98 -2.47
C SER A 16 10.21 13.62 -2.06
N LEU A 17 10.09 13.35 -0.75
CA LEU A 17 9.45 12.15 -0.24
C LEU A 17 7.96 12.11 -0.58
N LEU A 18 7.23 13.21 -0.34
CA LEU A 18 5.79 13.29 -0.65
C LEU A 18 5.51 13.10 -2.14
N ASP A 19 6.27 13.77 -3.00
CA ASP A 19 6.14 13.62 -4.46
C ASP A 19 6.39 12.17 -4.88
N SER A 20 7.43 11.53 -4.32
CA SER A 20 7.76 10.13 -4.60
C SER A 20 6.68 9.17 -4.08
N ILE A 21 6.15 9.40 -2.87
CA ILE A 21 5.07 8.60 -2.27
C ILE A 21 3.84 8.59 -3.17
N TRP A 22 3.39 9.77 -3.60
CA TRP A 22 2.17 9.88 -4.40
C TRP A 22 2.37 9.45 -5.85
N HIS A 23 3.57 9.62 -6.40
CA HIS A 23 3.93 9.01 -7.68
C HIS A 23 3.86 7.48 -7.61
N GLU A 24 4.49 6.85 -6.62
CA GLU A 24 4.47 5.39 -6.45
C GLU A 24 3.06 4.85 -6.20
N GLN A 25 2.26 5.55 -5.39
CA GLN A 25 0.85 5.19 -5.19
C GLN A 25 0.06 5.17 -6.51
N ALA A 26 0.24 6.21 -7.35
CA ALA A 26 -0.44 6.28 -8.65
C ALA A 26 0.03 5.16 -9.60
N GLU A 27 1.31 4.81 -9.60
CA GLU A 27 1.86 3.69 -10.39
C GLU A 27 1.30 2.34 -9.93
N ILE A 28 1.16 2.12 -8.61
CA ILE A 28 0.56 0.90 -8.06
C ILE A 28 -0.92 0.79 -8.46
N GLU A 29 -1.66 1.89 -8.42
CA GLU A 29 -3.06 1.93 -8.86
C GLU A 29 -3.18 1.62 -10.36
N ALA A 30 -2.32 2.20 -11.18
CA ALA A 30 -2.27 1.94 -12.62
C ALA A 30 -1.92 0.47 -12.93
N LEU A 31 -0.94 -0.11 -12.24
CA LEU A 31 -0.59 -1.53 -12.38
C LEU A 31 -1.74 -2.45 -11.94
N SER A 32 -2.44 -2.09 -10.86
CA SER A 32 -3.58 -2.86 -10.36
C SER A 32 -4.75 -2.85 -11.34
N ALA A 33 -5.04 -1.70 -11.97
CA ALA A 33 -6.07 -1.58 -12.99
C ALA A 33 -5.73 -2.40 -14.27
N ARG A 34 -4.44 -2.41 -14.66
CA ARG A 34 -3.95 -3.24 -15.78
C ARG A 34 -4.08 -4.73 -15.47
N ALA A 35 -3.63 -5.15 -14.29
CA ALA A 35 -3.74 -6.54 -13.84
C ALA A 35 -5.21 -7.02 -13.79
N ALA A 36 -6.12 -6.22 -13.21
CA ALA A 36 -7.54 -6.55 -13.14
C ALA A 36 -8.21 -6.63 -14.53
N THR A 37 -7.74 -5.85 -15.50
CA THR A 37 -8.23 -5.94 -16.88
C THR A 37 -7.78 -7.23 -17.54
N MET A 38 -6.51 -7.60 -17.36
CA MET A 38 -5.95 -8.85 -17.89
C MET A 38 -6.56 -10.08 -17.23
N GLU A 39 -6.77 -10.07 -15.92
CA GLU A 39 -7.44 -11.16 -15.18
C GLU A 39 -8.85 -11.40 -15.70
N ARG A 40 -9.62 -10.33 -15.98
CA ARG A 40 -10.96 -10.47 -16.58
C ARG A 40 -10.92 -11.07 -17.97
N GLN A 41 -9.94 -10.69 -18.80
CA GLN A 41 -9.76 -11.28 -20.13
C GLN A 41 -9.47 -12.78 -20.04
N VAL A 42 -8.50 -13.15 -19.20
CA VAL A 42 -8.13 -14.55 -18.95
C VAL A 42 -9.33 -15.35 -18.44
N GLN A 43 -10.09 -14.83 -17.46
CA GLN A 43 -11.28 -15.48 -16.93
C GLN A 43 -12.40 -15.64 -17.97
N ALA A 44 -12.64 -14.64 -18.82
CA ALA A 44 -13.64 -14.72 -19.88
C ALA A 44 -13.28 -15.78 -20.93
N GLU A 45 -11.99 -15.91 -21.26
CA GLU A 45 -11.50 -16.97 -22.14
C GLU A 45 -11.69 -18.36 -21.51
N TYR A 46 -11.43 -18.53 -20.20
CA TYR A 46 -11.69 -19.78 -19.48
C TYR A 46 -13.19 -20.14 -19.48
N ALA A 47 -14.06 -19.19 -19.17
CA ALA A 47 -15.50 -19.41 -19.14
C ALA A 47 -16.03 -19.82 -20.52
N THR A 48 -15.53 -19.18 -21.59
CA THR A 48 -15.89 -19.53 -22.98
C THR A 48 -15.43 -20.94 -23.34
N ALA A 49 -14.19 -21.29 -22.99
CA ALA A 49 -13.66 -22.63 -23.27
C ALA A 49 -14.42 -23.72 -22.51
N GLN A 50 -14.80 -23.48 -21.25
CA GLN A 50 -15.57 -24.41 -20.44
C GLN A 50 -17.00 -24.60 -20.99
N ALA A 51 -17.67 -23.52 -21.39
CA ALA A 51 -19.01 -23.59 -21.96
C ALA A 51 -19.07 -24.45 -23.23
N ILE A 52 -18.05 -24.38 -24.10
CA ILE A 52 -17.95 -25.23 -25.30
C ILE A 52 -17.81 -26.71 -24.95
N ILE A 53 -17.12 -27.02 -23.85
CA ILE A 53 -16.94 -28.40 -23.39
C ILE A 53 -18.26 -28.93 -22.81
N ASP A 54 -18.93 -28.12 -21.99
CA ASP A 54 -20.15 -28.50 -21.28
C ASP A 54 -21.38 -28.66 -22.22
N ASP A 55 -21.39 -27.98 -23.37
CA ASP A 55 -22.51 -27.96 -24.35
C ASP A 55 -22.30 -28.94 -25.53
N SER A 56 -21.44 -29.96 -25.37
CA SER A 56 -21.18 -30.95 -26.43
C SER A 56 -22.22 -32.08 -26.41
N GLU A 57 -23.10 -32.12 -27.42
CA GLU A 57 -24.25 -33.06 -27.46
C GLU A 57 -24.04 -34.25 -28.41
N THR A 58 -23.15 -34.16 -29.42
CA THR A 58 -22.93 -35.24 -30.41
C THR A 58 -21.46 -35.69 -30.52
N PRO A 59 -21.18 -36.91 -31.03
CA PRO A 59 -19.81 -37.37 -31.29
C PRO A 59 -19.02 -36.46 -32.25
N ASP A 60 -19.71 -35.79 -33.18
CA ASP A 60 -19.11 -34.80 -34.08
C ASP A 60 -18.78 -33.49 -33.32
N ASP A 61 -19.59 -33.08 -32.33
CA ASP A 61 -19.29 -31.95 -31.43
C ASP A 61 -18.11 -32.26 -30.51
N VAL A 62 -18.00 -33.51 -30.05
CA VAL A 62 -16.82 -33.98 -29.31
C VAL A 62 -15.57 -33.92 -30.19
N MET A 63 -15.66 -34.27 -31.48
CA MET A 63 -14.52 -34.20 -32.40
C MET A 63 -14.15 -32.76 -32.77
N LEU A 64 -15.13 -31.86 -32.91
CA LEU A 64 -14.92 -30.41 -33.06
C LEU A 64 -14.33 -29.80 -31.78
N GLY A 65 -14.80 -30.24 -30.61
CA GLY A 65 -14.30 -29.90 -29.29
C GLY A 65 -12.88 -30.37 -29.06
N VAL A 66 -12.51 -31.58 -29.50
CA VAL A 66 -11.14 -32.09 -29.49
C VAL A 66 -10.26 -31.33 -30.49
N GLY A 67 -10.75 -31.01 -31.68
CA GLY A 67 -10.03 -30.17 -32.66
C GLY A 67 -9.70 -28.77 -32.11
N ARG A 68 -10.69 -28.10 -31.51
CA ARG A 68 -10.49 -26.82 -30.80
C ARG A 68 -9.66 -26.98 -29.53
N SER A 69 -9.75 -28.11 -28.85
CA SER A 69 -8.93 -28.43 -27.67
C SER A 69 -7.46 -28.60 -28.07
N ILE A 70 -7.17 -29.27 -29.19
CA ILE A 70 -5.82 -29.40 -29.76
C ILE A 70 -5.30 -28.05 -30.25
N GLU A 71 -6.12 -27.26 -30.95
CA GLU A 71 -5.76 -25.91 -31.40
C GLU A 71 -5.54 -24.96 -30.21
N ASN A 72 -6.31 -25.13 -29.13
CA ASN A 72 -6.04 -24.51 -27.84
C ASN A 72 -4.74 -25.04 -27.24
N TYR A 73 -4.49 -26.34 -27.21
CA TYR A 73 -3.29 -26.94 -26.61
C TYR A 73 -1.99 -26.52 -27.30
N PHE A 74 -2.02 -26.28 -28.62
CA PHE A 74 -0.84 -25.87 -29.40
C PHE A 74 -0.75 -24.36 -29.69
N GLY A 75 -1.85 -23.61 -29.61
CA GLY A 75 -1.90 -22.17 -29.94
C GLY A 75 -2.43 -21.26 -28.83
N ALA A 76 -3.58 -21.60 -28.24
CA ALA A 76 -4.18 -20.78 -27.18
C ALA A 76 -3.50 -20.96 -25.81
N ASP A 77 -2.99 -22.15 -25.48
CA ASP A 77 -2.27 -22.45 -24.25
C ASP A 77 -0.91 -21.76 -24.21
N ARG A 78 -0.28 -21.56 -25.37
CA ARG A 78 0.88 -20.67 -25.49
C ARG A 78 0.51 -19.22 -25.22
N LYS A 79 -0.55 -18.70 -25.86
CA LYS A 79 -1.02 -17.32 -25.62
C LYS A 79 -1.46 -17.11 -24.16
N ARG A 80 -2.09 -18.11 -23.55
CA ARG A 80 -2.50 -18.12 -22.13
C ARG A 80 -1.30 -18.16 -21.21
N TYR A 81 -0.32 -19.00 -21.51
CA TYR A 81 0.95 -19.02 -20.79
C TYR A 81 1.63 -17.66 -20.85
N ASP A 82 1.70 -17.05 -22.04
CA ASP A 82 2.27 -15.72 -22.23
C ASP A 82 1.47 -14.65 -21.44
N GLN A 83 0.13 -14.68 -21.47
CA GLN A 83 -0.73 -13.77 -20.69
C GLN A 83 -0.56 -13.96 -19.18
N GLN A 84 -0.48 -15.21 -18.69
CA GLN A 84 -0.25 -15.52 -17.29
C GLN A 84 1.13 -15.01 -16.84
N GLN A 85 2.15 -15.18 -17.66
CA GLN A 85 3.49 -14.65 -17.40
C GLN A 85 3.49 -13.12 -17.30
N VAL A 86 2.75 -12.43 -18.18
CA VAL A 86 2.59 -10.97 -18.10
C VAL A 86 1.85 -10.57 -16.82
N LEU A 87 0.78 -11.28 -16.45
CA LEU A 87 0.03 -11.02 -15.23
C LEU A 87 0.91 -11.20 -13.98
N ASP A 88 1.69 -12.26 -13.92
CA ASP A 88 2.62 -12.52 -12.83
C ASP A 88 3.70 -11.44 -12.77
N GLY A 89 4.22 -11.00 -13.92
CA GLY A 89 5.14 -9.85 -14.02
C GLY A 89 4.53 -8.56 -13.47
N LEU A 90 3.27 -8.26 -13.79
CA LEU A 90 2.55 -7.09 -13.26
C LEU A 90 2.35 -7.19 -11.74
N ARG A 91 2.01 -8.37 -11.22
CA ARG A 91 1.84 -8.63 -9.78
C ARG A 91 3.16 -8.46 -9.03
N SER A 92 4.26 -9.00 -9.55
CA SER A 92 5.60 -8.83 -8.97
C SER A 92 6.05 -7.37 -8.98
N ALA A 93 5.84 -6.65 -10.09
CA ALA A 93 6.15 -5.23 -10.17
C ALA A 93 5.35 -4.40 -9.16
N ARG A 94 4.05 -4.69 -9.01
CA ARG A 94 3.19 -4.05 -8.00
C ARG A 94 3.69 -4.30 -6.59
N GLN A 95 4.07 -5.55 -6.27
CA GLN A 95 4.57 -5.90 -4.94
C GLN A 95 5.88 -5.17 -4.62
N ALA A 96 6.82 -5.13 -5.57
CA ALA A 96 8.09 -4.41 -5.40
C ALA A 96 7.85 -2.91 -5.14
N ARG A 97 6.95 -2.27 -5.89
CA ARG A 97 6.57 -0.87 -5.68
C ARG A 97 5.86 -0.64 -4.34
N ALA A 98 4.99 -1.56 -3.91
CA ALA A 98 4.33 -1.46 -2.61
C ALA A 98 5.32 -1.48 -1.44
N LEU A 99 6.39 -2.28 -1.54
CA LEU A 99 7.48 -2.28 -0.57
C LEU A 99 8.22 -0.94 -0.56
N ALA A 100 8.58 -0.43 -1.75
CA ALA A 100 9.23 0.87 -1.88
C ALA A 100 8.38 2.02 -1.31
N LEU A 101 7.07 2.01 -1.60
CA LEU A 101 6.11 2.97 -1.06
C LEU A 101 6.05 2.92 0.47
N GLY A 102 6.03 1.73 1.06
CA GLY A 102 6.11 1.55 2.51
C GLY A 102 7.38 2.16 3.12
N THR A 103 8.53 2.00 2.46
CA THR A 103 9.79 2.62 2.88
C THR A 103 9.76 4.14 2.76
N LEU A 104 9.26 4.70 1.65
CA LEU A 104 9.16 6.15 1.45
C LEU A 104 8.23 6.80 2.49
N ALA A 105 7.04 6.22 2.70
CA ALA A 105 6.09 6.69 3.72
C ALA A 105 6.67 6.57 5.14
N GLY A 106 7.40 5.47 5.41
CA GLY A 106 8.14 5.29 6.67
C GLY A 106 9.19 6.37 6.91
N ASN A 107 9.92 6.75 5.87
CA ASN A 107 10.93 7.82 5.95
C ASN A 107 10.30 9.18 6.24
N LEU A 108 9.10 9.47 5.71
CA LEU A 108 8.37 10.70 6.05
C LEU A 108 7.93 10.72 7.52
N LEU A 109 7.40 9.61 8.04
CA LEU A 109 7.07 9.46 9.46
C LEU A 109 8.32 9.59 10.35
N GLN A 110 9.45 9.06 9.90
CA GLN A 110 10.74 9.19 10.56
C GLN A 110 11.21 10.65 10.62
N LEU A 111 11.02 11.41 9.54
CA LEU A 111 11.36 12.84 9.46
C LEU A 111 10.47 13.67 10.41
N ALA A 112 9.17 13.36 10.48
CA ALA A 112 8.25 13.93 11.47
C ALA A 112 8.73 13.67 12.91
N LYS A 113 8.98 12.40 13.25
CA LYS A 113 9.47 11.99 14.57
C LYS A 113 10.75 12.74 14.95
N GLN A 114 11.72 12.85 14.04
CA GLN A 114 12.98 13.54 14.34
C GLN A 114 12.77 15.03 14.58
N GLY A 115 11.88 15.69 13.82
CA GLY A 115 11.53 17.09 14.06
C GLY A 115 11.00 17.32 15.48
N LEU A 116 10.07 16.47 15.93
CA LEU A 116 9.55 16.53 17.29
C LEU A 116 10.63 16.26 18.33
N SER A 117 11.45 15.21 18.13
CA SER A 117 12.55 14.89 19.04
C SER A 117 13.58 16.01 19.15
N THR A 118 13.96 16.64 18.05
CA THR A 118 15.02 17.66 18.07
C THR A 118 14.52 19.00 18.61
N ALA A 119 13.25 19.34 18.38
CA ALA A 119 12.67 20.60 18.87
C ALA A 119 12.16 20.51 20.32
N LEU A 120 11.60 19.37 20.72
CA LEU A 120 10.84 19.22 21.98
C LEU A 120 11.45 18.18 22.94
N GLY A 121 12.48 17.44 22.50
CA GLY A 121 13.14 16.42 23.30
C GLY A 121 12.35 15.12 23.40
N GLU A 122 12.15 14.64 24.63
CA GLU A 122 11.45 13.39 24.92
C GLU A 122 9.97 13.42 24.49
N GLU A 123 9.42 12.25 24.13
CA GLU A 123 8.03 12.10 23.67
C GLU A 123 7.00 12.61 24.68
N SER A 124 7.31 12.50 25.98
CA SER A 124 6.48 13.01 27.09
C SER A 124 6.25 14.52 27.02
N ASN A 125 7.18 15.27 26.42
CA ASN A 125 7.11 16.71 26.28
C ASN A 125 6.36 17.16 25.03
N TRP A 126 6.04 16.24 24.11
CA TRP A 126 5.37 16.61 22.87
C TRP A 126 3.91 16.95 23.15
N PRO A 127 3.41 18.12 22.69
CA PRO A 127 1.98 18.42 22.71
C PRO A 127 1.20 17.33 21.96
N ASP A 128 -0.09 17.18 22.24
CA ASP A 128 -0.89 16.11 21.64
C ASP A 128 -1.11 16.29 20.12
N GLY A 129 -1.05 17.54 19.63
CA GLY A 129 -1.45 17.89 18.27
C GLY A 129 -2.97 17.77 18.11
N ARG A 130 -3.45 17.58 16.87
CA ARG A 130 -4.88 17.35 16.63
C ARG A 130 -5.31 15.92 16.98
N ALA A 131 -6.61 15.72 17.14
CA ALA A 131 -7.19 14.38 17.23
C ALA A 131 -7.10 13.65 15.87
N VAL A 132 -6.85 12.34 15.95
CA VAL A 132 -6.91 11.37 14.87
C VAL A 132 -7.73 10.20 15.38
N GLY A 133 -9.04 10.24 15.12
CA GLY A 133 -10.02 9.33 15.71
C GLY A 133 -10.08 9.55 17.23
N SER A 134 -9.93 8.47 17.97
CA SER A 134 -9.86 8.45 19.45
C SER A 134 -8.46 8.77 20.00
N GLN A 135 -7.47 9.02 19.13
CA GLN A 135 -6.06 9.16 19.50
C GLN A 135 -5.51 10.55 19.17
N THR A 136 -4.32 10.84 19.69
CA THR A 136 -3.61 12.10 19.44
C THR A 136 -2.62 11.95 18.27
N LEU A 137 -2.37 13.04 17.54
CA LEU A 137 -1.45 13.03 16.41
C LEU A 137 -0.04 12.54 16.79
N LYS A 138 0.49 12.96 17.96
CA LYS A 138 1.80 12.45 18.43
C LYS A 138 1.84 10.93 18.56
N THR A 139 0.75 10.36 19.10
CA THR A 139 0.61 8.92 19.36
C THR A 139 0.59 8.16 18.04
N VAL A 140 -0.15 8.67 17.07
CA VAL A 140 -0.23 8.07 15.73
C VAL A 140 1.11 8.16 14.99
N ILE A 141 1.77 9.32 14.98
CA ILE A 141 3.09 9.48 14.34
C ILE A 141 4.11 8.51 14.95
N HIS A 142 4.19 8.46 16.28
CA HIS A 142 5.16 7.62 16.97
C HIS A 142 4.86 6.13 16.79
N GLY A 143 3.59 5.74 16.96
CA GLY A 143 3.14 4.36 16.77
C GLY A 143 3.38 3.86 15.34
N ALA A 144 3.00 4.65 14.34
CA ALA A 144 3.18 4.33 12.93
C ALA A 144 4.67 4.18 12.57
N ARG A 145 5.51 5.13 12.99
CA ARG A 145 6.97 5.05 12.78
C ARG A 145 7.55 3.76 13.35
N ASN A 146 7.16 3.37 14.56
CA ASN A 146 7.67 2.15 15.18
C ASN A 146 7.15 0.89 14.48
N GLN A 147 5.90 0.91 14.01
CA GLN A 147 5.33 -0.18 13.24
C GLN A 147 6.08 -0.38 11.92
N THR A 148 6.38 0.70 11.20
CA THR A 148 7.13 0.64 9.94
C THR A 148 8.52 0.01 10.09
N ILE A 149 9.14 0.11 11.26
CA ILE A 149 10.46 -0.47 11.53
C ILE A 149 10.36 -1.95 11.93
N HIS A 150 9.34 -2.32 12.72
CA HIS A 150 9.30 -3.63 13.39
C HIS A 150 8.26 -4.60 12.83
N TRP A 151 7.50 -4.24 11.78
CA TRP A 151 6.43 -5.11 11.26
C TRP A 151 6.95 -6.45 10.72
N GLU A 152 8.17 -6.49 10.14
CA GLU A 152 8.78 -7.73 9.61
C GLU A 152 9.14 -8.74 10.70
N GLU A 153 9.35 -8.28 11.94
CA GLU A 153 9.64 -9.14 13.10
C GLU A 153 8.37 -9.89 13.57
N GLY A 154 7.20 -9.54 13.04
CA GLY A 154 5.90 -10.14 13.40
C GLY A 154 5.43 -9.83 14.82
N GLN A 155 6.18 -9.02 15.58
CA GLN A 155 5.91 -8.67 16.96
C GLN A 155 6.06 -7.17 17.20
N CYS A 156 5.02 -6.40 16.87
CA CYS A 156 4.95 -5.00 17.25
C CYS A 156 4.97 -4.86 18.78
N ARG A 157 5.66 -3.82 19.28
CA ARG A 157 5.70 -3.52 20.72
C ARG A 157 4.29 -3.22 21.26
N PRO A 158 3.98 -3.52 22.54
CA PRO A 158 2.64 -3.31 23.11
C PRO A 158 2.07 -1.90 22.92
N ALA A 159 2.92 -0.87 23.02
CA ALA A 159 2.52 0.52 22.76
C ALA A 159 2.03 0.71 21.32
N THR A 160 2.78 0.20 20.34
CA THR A 160 2.41 0.26 18.92
C THR A 160 1.15 -0.55 18.62
N VAL A 161 1.02 -1.74 19.21
CA VAL A 161 -0.20 -2.57 19.10
C VAL A 161 -1.42 -1.79 19.58
N LYS A 162 -1.32 -1.10 20.73
CA LYS A 162 -2.42 -0.28 21.25
C LYS A 162 -2.82 0.84 20.28
N VAL A 163 -1.84 1.47 19.62
CA VAL A 163 -2.13 2.50 18.60
C VAL A 163 -2.93 1.92 17.45
N PHE A 164 -2.49 0.80 16.88
CA PHE A 164 -3.19 0.21 15.73
C PHE A 164 -4.51 -0.46 16.09
N GLN A 165 -4.67 -0.97 17.31
CA GLN A 165 -5.99 -1.39 17.82
C GLN A 165 -6.96 -0.22 17.94
N GLY A 166 -6.48 0.96 18.34
CA GLY A 166 -7.28 2.19 18.34
C GLY A 166 -7.66 2.61 16.91
N LEU A 167 -6.69 2.64 15.99
CA LEU A 167 -6.95 2.99 14.59
C LEU A 167 -7.90 1.99 13.92
N ALA A 168 -7.75 0.69 14.18
CA ALA A 168 -8.64 -0.34 13.66
C ALA A 168 -10.06 -0.22 14.22
N ARG A 169 -10.21 0.21 15.48
CA ARG A 169 -11.54 0.49 16.06
C ARG A 169 -12.20 1.69 15.40
N ASP A 170 -11.43 2.73 15.14
CA ASP A 170 -11.97 4.01 14.64
C ASP A 170 -12.21 3.99 13.12
N TYR A 171 -11.36 3.28 12.37
CA TYR A 171 -11.31 3.34 10.89
C TYR A 171 -11.41 1.98 10.20
N GLY A 172 -11.29 0.86 10.92
CA GLY A 172 -11.33 -0.48 10.33
C GLY A 172 -10.08 -0.85 9.52
N ALA A 173 -10.26 -1.63 8.46
CA ALA A 173 -9.19 -2.00 7.55
C ALA A 173 -8.61 -0.75 6.84
N PRO A 174 -7.29 -0.70 6.57
CA PRO A 174 -6.30 -1.78 6.71
C PRO A 174 -5.62 -1.85 8.08
N PHE A 175 -6.08 -1.08 9.09
CA PHE A 175 -5.37 -0.97 10.37
C PHE A 175 -5.43 -2.22 11.24
N THR A 176 -6.19 -3.25 10.84
CA THR A 176 -6.18 -4.58 11.46
C THR A 176 -4.92 -5.38 11.16
N ASP A 177 -4.21 -5.04 10.07
CA ASP A 177 -3.15 -5.88 9.49
C ASP A 177 -1.74 -5.44 9.95
N TYR A 178 -1.66 -4.75 11.09
CA TYR A 178 -0.44 -4.12 11.59
C TYR A 178 0.71 -5.09 11.92
N ASN A 179 0.41 -6.39 12.04
CA ASN A 179 1.40 -7.46 12.26
C ASN A 179 1.85 -8.16 10.96
N THR A 180 1.19 -7.90 9.83
CA THR A 180 1.42 -8.64 8.58
C THR A 180 1.77 -7.73 7.40
N ALA A 181 1.60 -6.42 7.54
CA ALA A 181 1.90 -5.45 6.49
C ALA A 181 2.48 -4.16 7.07
N ASN A 182 3.28 -3.47 6.26
CA ASN A 182 3.68 -2.10 6.55
C ASN A 182 2.48 -1.14 6.37
N LEU A 183 2.11 -0.41 7.42
CA LEU A 183 0.95 0.49 7.41
C LEU A 183 1.32 1.97 7.33
N ALA A 184 2.57 2.30 6.95
CA ALA A 184 3.02 3.68 6.81
C ALA A 184 2.14 4.45 5.82
N MET A 185 1.92 3.92 4.61
CA MET A 185 1.12 4.61 3.59
C MET A 185 -0.36 4.77 4.00
N PRO A 186 -1.04 3.74 4.54
CA PRO A 186 -2.35 3.94 5.15
C PRO A 186 -2.40 5.05 6.20
N VAL A 187 -1.38 5.16 7.06
CA VAL A 187 -1.30 6.24 8.04
C VAL A 187 -1.09 7.60 7.36
N ILE A 188 -0.18 7.73 6.39
CA ILE A 188 0.02 8.98 5.63
C ILE A 188 -1.29 9.43 4.96
N THR A 189 -2.04 8.48 4.39
CA THR A 189 -3.35 8.73 3.78
C THR A 189 -4.38 9.19 4.81
N LEU A 190 -4.44 8.53 5.98
CA LEU A 190 -5.32 8.89 7.09
C LEU A 190 -5.01 10.30 7.64
N LEU A 191 -3.72 10.64 7.75
CA LEU A 191 -3.30 11.96 8.17
C LEU A 191 -3.60 13.03 7.13
N GLY A 192 -3.82 12.64 5.87
CA GLY A 192 -4.11 13.58 4.78
C GLY A 192 -2.87 14.32 4.30
N TRP A 193 -1.66 13.80 4.54
CA TRP A 193 -0.41 14.43 4.11
C TRP A 193 -0.21 14.21 2.61
N ARG A 194 -0.89 15.01 1.79
CA ARG A 194 -0.83 14.97 0.32
C ARG A 194 0.28 15.87 -0.20
N THR A 195 0.43 17.03 0.42
CA THR A 195 1.40 18.07 0.08
C THR A 195 2.28 18.38 1.29
N TYR A 196 3.38 19.10 1.04
CA TYR A 196 4.23 19.57 2.13
C TYR A 196 3.47 20.51 3.08
N ASP A 197 2.52 21.29 2.57
CA ASP A 197 1.73 22.20 3.38
C ASP A 197 0.80 21.45 4.33
N ASP A 198 0.22 20.32 3.90
CA ASP A 198 -0.58 19.44 4.78
C ASP A 198 0.27 18.88 5.92
N TYR A 199 1.47 18.40 5.58
CA TYR A 199 2.44 17.89 6.54
C TYR A 199 2.86 18.97 7.55
N VAL A 200 3.27 20.15 7.07
CA VAL A 200 3.70 21.27 7.91
C VAL A 200 2.57 21.82 8.77
N ALA A 201 1.34 21.87 8.25
CA ALA A 201 0.18 22.32 9.02
C ALA A 201 -0.05 21.45 10.25
N ASP A 202 0.16 20.13 10.13
CA ASP A 202 0.11 19.22 11.28
C ASP A 202 1.34 19.36 12.18
N MET A 203 2.54 19.47 11.63
CA MET A 203 3.76 19.61 12.42
C MET A 203 3.79 20.91 13.23
N ARG A 204 3.30 22.02 12.68
CA ARG A 204 3.25 23.31 13.39
C ARG A 204 2.27 23.34 14.56
N ARG A 205 1.38 22.34 14.69
CA ARG A 205 0.49 22.21 15.86
C ARG A 205 1.21 21.69 17.11
N PHE A 206 2.47 21.29 17.00
CA PHE A 206 3.33 20.91 18.12
C PHE A 206 4.21 22.05 18.64
N SER A 207 4.15 23.22 17.99
CA SER A 207 4.87 24.44 18.41
C SER A 207 4.08 25.26 19.42
#